data_AF-A0A646KGU9-F1
#
_entry.id   AF-A0A646KGU9-F1
#
_cell.length_a   1.000
_cell.length_b   1.000
_cell.length_c   1.000
_cell.angle_alpha   90.00
_cell.angle_beta   90.00
_cell.angle_gamma   90.00
#
_symmetry.space_group_name_H-M   'P 1'
#
loop_
_entity.id
_entity.type
_entity.pdbx_description
1 polymer ?
#
loop_
_entity_poly.entity_id
_entity_poly.type
_entity_poly.pdbx_seq_one_letter_code
_entity_poly.pdbx_strand_id
1 'polypeptide(L)'
;MTYYTDLTPYEYLTDDIPNGTESLNIGWLENGIEFPVGETSELMREQLLRLIQNHPSGRTRGWHSCSLRHESGRLSYPYSIERDGRKTVLGSAEIRLTLDSGLILIAPNLIFHYIEDHHYLPPASFIDAVLKGKATS
;
A
#
# COMPACT_ATOMS: atom_id res chain seq x y z
N MET A 1 0.78 13.22 -8.31
CA MET A 1 1.68 13.56 -7.20
C MET A 1 0.85 13.46 -5.95
N THR A 2 1.17 12.48 -5.10
CA THR A 2 0.41 12.18 -3.89
C THR A 2 1.39 11.60 -2.89
N TYR A 3 2.17 12.49 -2.27
CA TYR A 3 3.04 12.15 -1.15
C TYR A 3 2.30 12.41 0.16
N TYR A 4 2.34 11.43 1.07
CA TYR A 4 1.94 11.62 2.46
C TYR A 4 2.93 10.88 3.35
N THR A 5 3.45 11.55 4.37
CA THR A 5 4.37 10.94 5.32
C THR A 5 3.68 9.80 6.06
N ASP A 6 4.37 8.69 6.25
CA ASP A 6 3.86 7.56 7.02
C ASP A 6 3.39 8.00 8.41
N LEU A 7 2.30 7.38 8.88
CA LEU A 7 1.70 7.62 10.19
C LEU A 7 1.16 9.06 10.39
N THR A 8 0.95 9.82 9.32
CA THR A 8 0.19 11.08 9.37
C THR A 8 -1.29 10.87 9.04
N PRO A 9 -2.20 11.74 9.53
CA PRO A 9 -3.64 11.63 9.27
C PRO A 9 -3.97 11.51 7.77
N TYR A 10 -4.84 10.56 7.45
CA TYR A 10 -5.34 10.32 6.10
C TYR A 10 -6.59 11.17 5.82
N GLU A 11 -6.60 11.92 4.72
CA GLU A 11 -7.67 12.89 4.40
C GLU A 11 -8.18 12.78 2.94
N TYR A 12 -7.76 11.75 2.18
CA TYR A 12 -7.99 11.72 0.72
C TYR A 12 -9.35 11.15 0.27
N LEU A 13 -9.66 9.88 0.60
CA LEU A 13 -10.93 9.21 0.28
C LEU A 13 -11.65 8.78 1.57
N THR A 14 -12.21 9.77 2.27
CA THR A 14 -12.83 9.59 3.59
C THR A 14 -14.31 9.17 3.53
N ASP A 15 -14.95 9.21 2.36
CA ASP A 15 -16.40 8.96 2.23
C ASP A 15 -16.83 7.57 2.74
N ASP A 16 -15.96 6.57 2.56
CA ASP A 16 -16.19 5.19 2.99
C ASP A 16 -15.53 4.87 4.36
N ILE A 17 -15.03 5.88 5.07
CA ILE A 17 -14.44 5.74 6.40
C ILE A 17 -15.49 6.16 7.43
N PRO A 18 -15.83 5.32 8.43
CA PRO A 18 -16.82 5.70 9.44
C PRO A 18 -16.41 6.97 10.16
N ASN A 19 -17.35 7.92 10.33
CA ASN A 19 -17.07 9.21 10.94
C ASN A 19 -16.46 9.05 12.34
N GLY A 20 -15.41 9.81 12.63
CA GLY A 20 -14.66 9.74 13.88
C GLY A 20 -13.63 8.60 13.95
N THR A 21 -13.44 7.82 12.88
CA THR A 21 -12.39 6.79 12.82
C THR A 21 -11.05 7.42 12.48
N GLU A 22 -10.09 7.29 13.37
CA GLU A 22 -8.71 7.68 13.09
C GLU A 22 -8.13 6.82 11.95
N SER A 23 -7.50 7.48 10.98
CA SER A 23 -6.94 6.83 9.80
C SER A 23 -5.58 7.44 9.47
N LEU A 24 -4.57 6.62 9.16
CA LEU A 24 -3.20 7.06 8.88
C LEU A 24 -2.70 6.61 7.51
N ASN A 25 -1.90 7.46 6.89
CA ASN A 25 -1.19 7.20 5.64
C ASN A 25 -0.06 6.19 5.83
N ILE A 26 0.09 5.25 4.88
CA ILE A 26 1.25 4.36 4.76
C ILE A 26 1.64 4.23 3.28
N GLY A 27 2.92 4.39 2.96
CA GLY A 27 3.47 4.05 1.64
C GLY A 27 3.02 4.97 0.51
N TRP A 28 2.71 6.24 0.79
CA TRP A 28 2.44 7.26 -0.22
C TRP A 28 3.74 7.97 -0.59
N LEU A 29 4.59 7.29 -1.36
CA LEU A 29 5.95 7.70 -1.66
C LEU A 29 6.07 8.57 -2.92
N GLU A 30 7.09 9.41 -2.97
CA GLU A 30 7.40 10.25 -4.13
C GLU A 30 8.91 10.44 -4.32
N ASN A 31 9.33 10.60 -5.57
CA ASN A 31 10.73 10.83 -5.92
C ASN A 31 11.29 12.09 -5.26
N GLY A 32 12.51 11.97 -4.72
CA GLY A 32 13.19 13.06 -4.02
C GLY A 32 12.84 13.16 -2.53
N ILE A 33 11.92 12.33 -2.02
CA ILE A 33 11.64 12.20 -0.59
C ILE A 33 12.29 10.91 -0.08
N GLU A 34 13.04 11.02 1.01
CA GLU A 34 13.63 9.86 1.67
C GLU A 34 12.57 9.05 2.42
N PHE A 35 12.73 7.73 2.41
CA PHE A 35 11.87 6.80 3.13
C PHE A 35 12.71 5.68 3.74
N PRO A 36 12.23 5.01 4.80
CA PRO A 36 12.93 3.87 5.37
C PRO A 36 13.09 2.76 4.34
N VAL A 37 14.29 2.20 4.25
CA VAL A 37 14.64 1.09 3.36
C VAL A 37 15.09 -0.11 4.20
N GLY A 38 14.65 -1.30 3.83
CA GLY A 38 15.02 -2.53 4.53
C GLY A 38 14.28 -3.77 4.02
N GLU A 39 14.69 -4.92 4.56
CA GLU A 39 14.11 -6.21 4.18
C GLU A 39 12.80 -6.48 4.92
N THR A 40 11.79 -6.91 4.18
CA THR A 40 10.57 -7.50 4.74
C THR A 40 10.65 -9.03 4.64
N SER A 41 9.83 -9.75 5.41
CA SER A 41 9.77 -11.22 5.27
C SER A 41 8.96 -11.62 4.03
N GLU A 42 9.30 -12.74 3.40
CA GLU A 42 8.51 -13.30 2.29
C GLU A 42 7.06 -13.53 2.70
N LEU A 43 6.84 -14.07 3.91
CA LEU A 43 5.52 -14.28 4.48
C LEU A 43 4.70 -12.97 4.52
N MET A 44 5.30 -11.86 4.94
CA MET A 44 4.62 -10.56 4.98
C MET A 44 4.20 -10.14 3.57
N ARG A 45 5.10 -10.25 2.58
CA ARG A 45 4.82 -9.86 1.20
C ARG A 45 3.73 -10.70 0.57
N GLU A 46 3.76 -12.00 0.80
CA GLU A 46 2.71 -12.90 0.34
C GLU A 46 1.35 -12.59 0.96
N GLN A 47 1.28 -12.31 2.26
CA GLN A 47 0.04 -11.91 2.91
C GLN A 47 -0.46 -10.57 2.37
N LEU A 48 0.43 -9.59 2.18
CA LEU A 48 0.06 -8.30 1.60
C LEU A 48 -0.55 -8.47 0.20
N LEU A 49 0.06 -9.28 -0.65
CA LEU A 49 -0.47 -9.53 -1.99
C LEU A 49 -1.85 -10.20 -1.93
N ARG A 50 -2.03 -11.19 -1.05
CA ARG A 50 -3.34 -11.83 -0.81
C ARG A 50 -4.39 -10.81 -0.38
N LEU A 51 -4.05 -9.90 0.53
CA LEU A 51 -4.97 -8.85 0.98
C LEU A 51 -5.31 -7.87 -0.15
N ILE A 52 -4.33 -7.40 -0.91
CA ILE A 52 -4.55 -6.54 -2.08
C ILE A 52 -5.49 -7.20 -3.09
N GLN A 53 -5.32 -8.49 -3.31
CA GLN A 53 -6.12 -9.25 -4.27
C GLN A 53 -7.56 -9.48 -3.81
N ASN A 54 -7.78 -9.69 -2.52
CA ASN A 54 -9.07 -10.14 -2.00
C ASN A 54 -9.90 -9.01 -1.35
N HIS A 55 -9.26 -7.92 -0.91
CA HIS A 55 -9.88 -6.81 -0.20
C HIS A 55 -9.43 -5.43 -0.72
N PRO A 56 -9.55 -5.13 -2.02
CA PRO A 56 -9.24 -3.80 -2.52
C PRO A 56 -10.32 -2.79 -2.08
N SER A 57 -9.90 -1.69 -1.47
CA SER A 57 -10.76 -0.56 -1.08
C SER A 57 -10.48 0.68 -1.94
N GLY A 58 -11.31 1.73 -1.87
CA GLY A 58 -10.99 3.04 -2.45
C GLY A 58 -10.63 3.01 -3.95
N ARG A 59 -11.35 2.23 -4.76
CA ARG A 59 -11.00 2.02 -6.18
C ARG A 59 -11.23 3.29 -6.99
N THR A 60 -10.23 3.72 -7.74
CA THR A 60 -10.31 4.90 -8.61
C THR A 60 -10.34 4.50 -10.10
N ARG A 61 -10.68 5.44 -10.98
CA ARG A 61 -10.67 5.25 -12.45
C ARG A 61 -9.29 5.49 -13.08
N GLY A 62 -8.28 5.86 -12.28
CA GLY A 62 -6.91 6.09 -12.73
C GLY A 62 -5.92 5.16 -12.04
N TRP A 63 -4.65 5.23 -12.45
CA TRP A 63 -3.57 4.50 -11.80
C TRP A 63 -2.51 5.47 -11.30
N HIS A 64 -2.15 5.34 -10.02
CA HIS A 64 -0.99 5.96 -9.44
C HIS A 64 0.24 5.29 -10.07
N SER A 65 1.06 6.09 -10.75
CA SER A 65 2.33 5.64 -11.32
C SER A 65 3.44 5.77 -10.27
N CYS A 66 4.36 4.81 -10.23
CA CYS A 66 5.59 4.97 -9.47
C CYS A 66 6.46 6.09 -10.09
N SER A 67 6.89 7.05 -9.27
CA SER A 67 7.80 8.13 -9.68
C SER A 67 9.25 7.88 -9.28
N LEU A 68 9.50 6.85 -8.46
CA LEU A 68 10.83 6.50 -7.93
C LEU A 68 11.76 5.99 -9.03
N ARG A 69 13.05 5.91 -8.73
CA ARG A 69 14.07 5.43 -9.66
C ARG A 69 14.09 3.90 -9.69
N HIS A 70 14.09 3.31 -10.87
CA HIS A 70 14.22 1.86 -11.05
C HIS A 70 15.54 1.49 -11.70
N GLU A 71 16.13 0.38 -11.26
CA GLU A 71 17.39 -0.11 -11.78
C GLU A 71 17.28 -0.63 -13.23
N SER A 72 16.15 -1.27 -13.55
CA SER A 72 15.90 -1.92 -14.85
C SER A 72 15.30 -0.99 -15.93
N GLY A 73 15.13 0.31 -15.63
CA GLY A 73 14.62 1.30 -16.58
C GLY A 73 13.09 1.45 -16.56
N ARG A 74 12.44 1.44 -17.73
CA ARG A 74 11.00 1.76 -17.86
C ARG A 74 10.12 0.67 -17.25
N LEU A 75 9.19 1.04 -16.38
CA LEU A 75 8.12 0.15 -15.94
C LEU A 75 7.01 0.05 -16.94
N SER A 76 6.33 -1.09 -16.87
CA SER A 76 4.95 -1.21 -17.31
C SER A 76 4.06 -0.24 -16.53
N TYR A 77 3.27 0.54 -17.27
CA TYR A 77 2.18 1.34 -16.72
C TYR A 77 0.86 0.87 -17.35
N PRO A 78 -0.15 0.47 -16.55
CA PRO A 78 -0.09 0.33 -15.10
C PRO A 78 0.82 -0.84 -14.67
N TYR A 79 1.36 -0.75 -13.45
CA TYR A 79 2.17 -1.83 -12.91
C TYR A 79 1.28 -3.05 -12.64
N SER A 80 1.76 -4.24 -13.01
CA SER A 80 1.01 -5.47 -12.80
C SER A 80 1.92 -6.59 -12.33
N ILE A 81 1.44 -7.34 -11.35
CA ILE A 81 2.11 -8.53 -10.82
C ILE A 81 1.30 -9.74 -11.23
N GLU A 82 1.99 -10.79 -11.66
CA GLU A 82 1.40 -12.10 -11.89
C GLU A 82 1.98 -13.09 -10.88
N ARG A 83 1.13 -13.62 -10.00
CA ARG A 83 1.50 -14.63 -9.00
C ARG A 83 0.35 -15.63 -8.88
N ASP A 84 0.70 -16.91 -8.82
CA ASP A 84 -0.28 -18.02 -8.78
C ASP A 84 -1.31 -18.00 -9.92
N GLY A 85 -0.87 -17.60 -11.12
CA GLY A 85 -1.73 -17.46 -12.30
C GLY A 85 -2.74 -16.32 -12.24
N ARG A 86 -2.66 -15.45 -11.22
CA ARG A 86 -3.52 -14.29 -11.05
C ARG A 86 -2.77 -13.00 -11.34
N LYS A 87 -3.21 -12.31 -12.39
CA LYS A 87 -2.75 -10.95 -12.70
C LYS A 87 -3.44 -9.92 -11.81
N THR A 88 -2.64 -9.12 -11.10
CA THR A 88 -3.09 -8.04 -10.20
C THR A 88 -2.54 -6.72 -10.72
N VAL A 89 -3.43 -5.75 -11.00
CA VAL A 89 -3.04 -4.41 -11.45
C VAL A 89 -2.96 -3.48 -10.24
N LEU A 90 -1.83 -2.79 -10.07
CA LEU A 90 -1.58 -1.87 -8.96
C LEU A 90 -1.68 -0.42 -9.39
N GLY A 91 -1.90 0.46 -8.42
CA GLY A 91 -2.05 1.90 -8.57
C GLY A 91 -3.51 2.39 -8.63
N SER A 92 -4.52 1.51 -8.68
CA SER A 92 -5.93 1.94 -8.84
C SER A 92 -6.81 1.71 -7.63
N ALA A 93 -6.23 1.36 -6.48
CA ALA A 93 -6.97 1.05 -5.27
C ALA A 93 -6.12 1.30 -4.03
N GLU A 94 -6.74 1.17 -2.87
CA GLU A 94 -6.14 1.21 -1.55
C GLU A 94 -6.25 -0.15 -0.88
N ILE A 95 -5.40 -0.36 0.13
CA ILE A 95 -5.58 -1.37 1.16
C ILE A 95 -5.81 -0.66 2.48
N ARG A 96 -6.84 -1.09 3.21
CA ARG A 96 -7.22 -0.54 4.52
C ARG A 96 -7.14 -1.65 5.56
N LEU A 97 -6.27 -1.47 6.55
CA LEU A 97 -6.02 -2.44 7.62
C LEU A 97 -6.47 -1.85 8.95
N THR A 98 -7.37 -2.55 9.64
CA THR A 98 -7.88 -2.09 10.95
C THR A 98 -7.10 -2.76 12.07
N LEU A 99 -6.49 -1.94 12.92
CA LEU A 99 -5.82 -2.38 14.12
C LEU A 99 -6.82 -2.77 15.21
N ASP A 100 -6.35 -3.49 16.22
CA ASP A 100 -7.18 -3.87 17.37
C ASP A 100 -7.69 -2.64 18.16
N SER A 101 -7.05 -1.48 18.02
CA SER A 101 -7.50 -0.19 18.57
C SER A 101 -8.66 0.46 17.81
N GLY A 102 -9.00 -0.04 16.62
CA GLY A 102 -9.94 0.60 15.69
C GLY A 102 -9.29 1.60 14.72
N LEU A 103 -8.01 1.92 14.90
CA LEU A 103 -7.23 2.75 13.95
C LEU A 103 -7.13 2.05 12.58
N ILE A 104 -7.30 2.81 11.50
CA ILE A 104 -7.14 2.28 10.13
C ILE A 104 -5.81 2.75 9.54
N LEU A 105 -5.02 1.81 9.03
CA LEU A 105 -3.83 2.10 8.21
C LEU A 105 -4.21 2.00 6.73
N ILE A 106 -3.96 3.07 5.97
CA ILE A 106 -4.39 3.20 4.57
C ILE A 106 -3.17 3.39 3.67
N ALA A 107 -2.99 2.45 2.75
CA ALA A 107 -1.92 2.47 1.76
C ALA A 107 -2.48 2.38 0.34
N PRO A 108 -1.80 2.96 -0.67
CA PRO A 108 -2.10 2.63 -2.05
C PRO A 108 -1.77 1.15 -2.27
N ASN A 109 -2.53 0.42 -3.08
CA ASN A 109 -2.18 -0.96 -3.39
C ASN A 109 -0.84 -1.08 -4.15
N LEU A 110 -0.33 0.04 -4.68
CA LEU A 110 1.02 0.18 -5.22
C LEU A 110 2.13 -0.01 -4.17
N ILE A 111 1.81 0.02 -2.87
CA ILE A 111 2.78 -0.23 -1.79
C ILE A 111 3.56 -1.55 -1.97
N PHE A 112 2.93 -2.59 -2.54
CA PHE A 112 3.62 -3.84 -2.81
C PHE A 112 4.80 -3.65 -3.78
N HIS A 113 4.62 -2.83 -4.82
CA HIS A 113 5.71 -2.48 -5.75
C HIS A 113 6.82 -1.70 -5.02
N TYR A 114 6.47 -0.79 -4.11
CA TYR A 114 7.45 -0.04 -3.34
C TYR A 114 8.29 -0.95 -2.42
N ILE A 115 7.66 -1.96 -1.82
CA ILE A 115 8.36 -2.92 -0.97
C ILE A 115 9.30 -3.81 -1.80
N GLU A 116 8.82 -4.37 -2.91
CA GLU A 116 9.61 -5.32 -3.72
C GLU A 116 10.74 -4.63 -4.51
N ASP A 117 10.43 -3.52 -5.17
CA ASP A 117 11.34 -2.95 -6.18
C ASP A 117 12.16 -1.76 -5.65
N HIS A 118 11.70 -1.14 -4.55
CA HIS A 118 12.37 0.01 -3.92
C HIS A 118 12.82 -0.27 -2.49
N HIS A 119 12.65 -1.51 -2.02
CA HIS A 119 13.00 -1.93 -0.67
C HIS A 119 12.40 -1.04 0.43
N TYR A 120 11.26 -0.39 0.16
CA TYR A 120 10.58 0.43 1.16
C TYR A 120 10.22 -0.47 2.36
N LEU A 121 10.62 -0.02 3.56
CA LEU A 121 10.32 -0.68 4.81
C LEU A 121 9.13 0.01 5.48
N PRO A 122 7.93 -0.60 5.44
CA PRO A 122 6.75 0.00 6.07
C PRO A 122 6.89 0.04 7.60
N PRO A 123 6.14 0.92 8.28
CA PRO A 123 6.08 0.92 9.74
C PRO A 123 5.71 -0.46 10.32
N ALA A 124 6.29 -0.80 11.47
CA ALA A 124 6.07 -2.09 12.14
C ALA A 124 4.58 -2.39 12.38
N SER A 125 3.78 -1.38 12.73
CA SER A 125 2.32 -1.53 12.92
C SER A 125 1.61 -1.99 11.64
N PHE A 126 2.07 -1.57 10.46
CA PHE A 126 1.55 -2.02 9.18
C PHE A 126 1.95 -3.47 8.90
N ILE A 127 3.23 -3.80 9.13
CA ILE A 127 3.74 -5.18 8.98
C ILE A 127 2.94 -6.15 9.85
N ASP A 128 2.74 -5.80 11.13
CA ASP A 128 1.97 -6.61 12.07
C ASP A 128 0.50 -6.77 11.63
N ALA A 129 -0.11 -5.69 11.13
CA ALA A 129 -1.49 -5.72 10.64
C ALA A 129 -1.66 -6.61 9.40
N VAL A 130 -0.71 -6.57 8.46
CA VAL A 130 -0.67 -7.46 7.29
C VAL A 130 -0.57 -8.91 7.74
N LEU A 131 0.33 -9.22 8.68
CA LEU A 131 0.53 -10.59 9.18
C LEU A 131 -0.69 -11.12 9.95
N LYS A 132 -1.44 -10.25 10.63
CA LYS A 132 -2.71 -10.59 11.28
C LYS A 132 -3.88 -10.81 10.30
N GLY A 133 -3.80 -10.28 9.08
CA GLY A 133 -4.79 -10.51 8.02
C GLY A 133 -6.15 -9.83 8.21
N LYS A 134 -6.26 -8.78 9.03
CA LYS A 134 -7.53 -8.05 9.28
C LYS A 134 -7.70 -6.88 8.30
N ALA A 135 -8.18 -7.15 7.08
CA ALA A 135 -8.62 -6.10 6.16
C ALA A 135 -10.12 -5.79 6.37
N THR A 136 -10.49 -4.50 6.28
CA THR A 136 -11.91 -4.10 6.24
C THR A 136 -12.45 -4.21 4.83
N SER A 137 -13.65 -4.78 4.71
CA SER A 137 -14.42 -4.86 3.46
C SER A 137 -15.32 -3.65 3.29
#